data_AF-A0A1H7KVL1-F1
#
_entry.id   AF-A0A1H7KVL1-F1
#
_cell.length_a   1.000
_cell.length_b   1.000
_cell.length_c   1.000
_cell.angle_alpha   90.00
_cell.angle_beta   90.00
_cell.angle_gamma   90.00
#
_symmetry.space_group_name_H-M   'P 1'
#
loop_
_entity.id
_entity.type
_entity.pdbx_description
1 polymer ?
#
loop_
_entity_poly.entity_id
_entity_poly.type
_entity_poly.pdbx_seq_one_letter_code
_entity_poly.pdbx_strand_id
1 'polypeptide(L)'
;MIHPQNLLQSLQRALPPIEQDIAQYLESQPELTAHLEAEYQKAVEAGRTAEHPVAWRDAQITQAAVAWVITCVFVRFLEDNQLLDEPLLAGPVERDDGSHPLQLARERLTAYFNEHPTHGEREYLLSLFEDLARQPVLDALLDRSSGTAKRKSDSIHAVK
;
A
#
# COMPACT_ATOMS: atom_id res chain seq x y z
N MET A 1 14.18 10.65 -3.56
CA MET A 1 14.23 10.34 -2.10
C MET A 1 12.99 10.91 -1.43
N ILE A 2 12.34 10.15 -0.54
CA ILE A 2 11.16 10.62 0.21
C ILE A 2 11.56 11.74 1.18
N HIS A 3 10.87 12.89 1.10
CA HIS A 3 11.00 13.99 2.06
C HIS A 3 9.89 13.87 3.11
N PRO A 4 10.18 13.43 4.35
CA PRO A 4 9.14 13.01 5.31
C PRO A 4 8.11 14.10 5.63
N GLN A 5 8.55 15.36 5.76
CA GLN A 5 7.66 16.48 6.10
C GLN A 5 6.69 16.81 4.95
N ASN A 6 7.21 16.86 3.72
CA ASN A 6 6.41 17.13 2.52
C ASN A 6 5.47 15.97 2.21
N LEU A 7 5.93 14.73 2.45
CA LEU A 7 5.12 13.53 2.32
C LEU A 7 3.99 13.57 3.34
N LEU A 8 4.27 13.77 4.63
CA LEU A 8 3.25 13.81 5.67
C LEU A 8 2.19 14.87 5.38
N GLN A 9 2.61 16.08 4.99
CA GLN A 9 1.67 17.14 4.63
C GLN A 9 0.80 16.76 3.42
N SER A 10 1.38 16.13 2.41
CA SER A 10 0.63 15.66 1.23
C SER A 10 -0.35 14.54 1.59
N LEU A 11 0.07 13.58 2.41
CA LEU A 11 -0.77 12.46 2.85
C LEU A 11 -1.95 12.94 3.72
N GLN A 12 -1.71 13.90 4.62
CA GLN A 12 -2.78 14.51 5.41
C GLN A 12 -3.84 15.20 4.54
N ARG A 13 -3.44 15.79 3.40
CA ARG A 13 -4.38 16.37 2.43
C ARG A 13 -5.11 15.31 1.60
N ALA A 14 -4.48 14.18 1.34
CA ALA A 14 -5.05 13.08 0.58
C ALA A 14 -6.04 12.22 1.38
N LEU A 15 -5.98 12.27 2.72
CA LEU A 15 -6.80 11.40 3.56
C LEU A 15 -8.32 11.69 3.49
N PRO A 16 -8.79 12.95 3.62
CA PRO A 16 -10.24 13.24 3.59
C PRO A 16 -10.99 12.76 2.33
N PRO A 17 -10.48 12.92 1.09
CA PRO A 17 -11.18 12.40 -0.08
C PRO A 17 -11.23 10.87 -0.09
N ILE A 18 -10.21 10.17 0.41
CA ILE A 18 -10.23 8.70 0.52
C ILE A 18 -11.27 8.24 1.53
N GLU A 19 -11.38 8.93 2.68
CA GLU A 19 -12.41 8.65 3.68
C GLU A 19 -13.81 8.84 3.09
N GLN A 20 -14.01 9.91 2.32
CA GLN A 20 -15.28 10.18 1.64
C GLN A 20 -15.62 9.10 0.60
N ASP A 21 -14.64 8.66 -0.20
CA ASP A 21 -14.84 7.61 -1.19
C ASP A 21 -15.17 6.27 -0.53
N ILE A 22 -14.51 5.92 0.58
CA ILE A 22 -14.83 4.71 1.35
C ILE A 22 -16.24 4.80 1.94
N ALA A 23 -16.63 5.97 2.47
CA ALA A 23 -17.97 6.17 3.01
C ALA A 23 -19.05 5.97 1.92
N GLN A 24 -18.87 6.58 0.74
CA GLN A 24 -19.78 6.40 -0.39
C GLN A 24 -19.81 4.96 -0.89
N TYR A 25 -18.65 4.29 -0.92
CA TYR A 25 -18.58 2.89 -1.28
C TYR A 25 -19.39 2.03 -0.31
N LEU A 26 -19.27 2.24 1.01
CA LEU A 26 -20.05 1.52 2.02
C LEU A 26 -21.56 1.70 1.83
N GLU A 27 -22.02 2.92 1.51
CA GLU A 27 -23.43 3.20 1.23
C GLU A 27 -23.96 2.38 0.03
N SER A 28 -23.11 2.10 -0.96
CA SER A 28 -23.44 1.26 -2.11
C SER A 28 -23.34 -0.25 -1.83
N GLN A 29 -22.83 -0.66 -0.67
CA GLN A 29 -22.54 -2.06 -0.32
C GLN A 29 -23.30 -2.50 0.96
N PRO A 30 -24.55 -2.98 0.82
CA PRO A 30 -25.38 -3.39 1.95
C PRO A 30 -24.75 -4.49 2.82
N GLU A 31 -24.05 -5.43 2.19
CA GLU A 31 -23.39 -6.55 2.89
C GLU A 31 -22.26 -6.06 3.80
N LEU A 32 -21.44 -5.12 3.33
CA LEU A 32 -20.36 -4.53 4.13
C LEU A 32 -20.92 -3.67 5.27
N THR A 33 -21.99 -2.93 5.01
CA THR A 33 -22.67 -2.14 6.04
C THR A 33 -23.23 -3.04 7.15
N ALA A 34 -23.88 -4.15 6.79
CA ALA A 34 -24.39 -5.13 7.75
C ALA A 34 -23.26 -5.80 8.55
N HIS A 35 -22.14 -6.12 7.90
CA HIS A 35 -20.97 -6.66 8.56
C HIS A 35 -20.40 -5.67 9.59
N LEU A 36 -20.27 -4.39 9.22
CA LEU A 36 -19.73 -3.35 10.09
C LEU A 36 -20.62 -3.10 11.33
N GLU A 37 -21.94 -3.15 11.16
CA GLU A 37 -22.89 -3.09 12.28
C GLU A 37 -22.71 -4.30 13.23
N ALA A 38 -22.55 -5.51 12.68
CA ALA A 38 -22.28 -6.69 13.50
C ALA A 38 -20.95 -6.58 14.28
N GLU A 39 -19.90 -6.02 13.68
CA GLU A 39 -18.63 -5.76 14.37
C GLU A 39 -18.76 -4.71 15.48
N TYR A 40 -19.56 -3.66 15.25
CA TYR A 40 -19.90 -2.68 16.28
C TYR A 40 -20.60 -3.35 17.48
N GLN A 41 -21.63 -4.17 17.23
CA GLN A 41 -22.33 -4.86 18.32
C GLN A 41 -21.40 -5.77 19.13
N LYS A 42 -20.52 -6.53 18.47
CA LYS A 42 -19.49 -7.33 19.15
C LYS A 42 -18.53 -6.47 19.97
N ALA A 43 -18.19 -5.27 19.50
CA ALA A 43 -17.33 -4.35 20.24
C ALA A 43 -18.02 -3.79 21.49
N VAL A 44 -19.33 -3.49 21.41
CA VAL A 44 -20.16 -3.05 22.55
C VAL A 44 -20.32 -4.17 23.57
N GLU A 45 -20.71 -5.38 23.13
CA GLU A 45 -20.89 -6.55 24.01
C GLU A 45 -19.59 -6.92 24.75
N ALA A 46 -18.44 -6.74 24.11
CA ALA A 46 -17.13 -6.97 24.71
C ALA A 46 -16.61 -5.79 25.54
N GLY A 47 -17.36 -4.69 25.67
CA GLY A 47 -16.96 -3.49 26.40
C GLY A 47 -15.75 -2.76 25.82
N ARG A 48 -15.43 -2.97 24.54
CA ARG A 48 -14.28 -2.33 23.85
C ARG A 48 -14.57 -0.91 23.36
N THR A 49 -15.84 -0.54 23.22
CA THR A 49 -16.26 0.80 22.81
C THR A 49 -17.46 1.27 23.61
N ALA A 50 -17.49 2.57 23.87
CA ALA A 50 -18.65 3.30 24.39
C ALA A 50 -19.05 4.46 23.45
N GLU A 51 -18.46 4.49 22.25
CA GLU A 51 -18.71 5.51 21.25
C GLU A 51 -20.09 5.31 20.61
N HIS A 52 -20.66 6.41 20.08
CA HIS A 52 -21.87 6.32 19.28
C HIS A 52 -21.57 5.55 17.96
N PRO A 53 -22.50 4.71 17.43
CA PRO A 53 -22.24 3.87 16.27
C PRO A 53 -21.68 4.63 15.05
N VAL A 54 -22.20 5.84 14.79
CA VAL A 54 -21.72 6.71 13.70
C VAL A 54 -20.26 7.12 13.91
N ALA A 55 -19.88 7.56 15.11
CA ALA A 55 -18.51 7.97 15.41
C ALA A 55 -17.54 6.77 15.32
N TRP A 56 -17.98 5.61 15.81
CA TRP A 56 -17.20 4.37 15.70
C TRP A 56 -16.99 3.98 14.24
N ARG A 57 -18.05 4.01 13.43
CA ARG A 57 -17.99 3.73 11.98
C ARG A 57 -17.03 4.68 11.28
N ASP A 58 -17.12 5.98 11.55
CA ASP A 58 -16.26 6.99 10.95
C ASP A 58 -14.79 6.75 11.34
N ALA A 59 -14.51 6.32 12.58
CA ALA A 59 -13.17 5.91 12.99
C ALA A 59 -12.66 4.66 12.24
N GLN A 60 -13.53 3.69 11.93
CA GLN A 60 -13.17 2.54 11.10
C GLN A 60 -12.88 2.94 9.65
N ILE A 61 -13.62 3.91 9.10
CA ILE A 61 -13.35 4.48 7.76
C ILE A 61 -11.99 5.17 7.73
N THR A 62 -11.68 6.00 8.73
CA THR A 62 -10.36 6.62 8.87
C THR A 62 -9.25 5.57 8.94
N GLN A 63 -9.42 4.51 9.75
CA GLN A 63 -8.44 3.42 9.83
C GLN A 63 -8.22 2.75 8.48
N ALA A 64 -9.30 2.46 7.73
CA ALA A 64 -9.19 1.88 6.40
C ALA A 64 -8.45 2.83 5.43
N ALA A 65 -8.82 4.11 5.39
CA ALA A 65 -8.17 5.11 4.55
C ALA A 65 -6.68 5.24 4.87
N VAL A 66 -6.32 5.29 6.15
CA VAL A 66 -4.92 5.30 6.61
C VAL A 66 -4.19 4.03 6.18
N ALA A 67 -4.81 2.85 6.30
CA ALA A 67 -4.21 1.59 5.88
C ALA A 67 -3.90 1.57 4.37
N TRP A 68 -4.81 2.07 3.52
CA TRP A 68 -4.58 2.23 2.08
C TRP A 68 -3.37 3.12 1.81
N VAL A 69 -3.30 4.29 2.46
CA VAL A 69 -2.18 5.23 2.31
C VAL A 69 -0.86 4.61 2.75
N ILE A 70 -0.81 4.00 3.94
CA ILE A 70 0.40 3.39 4.48
C ILE A 70 0.89 2.28 3.56
N THR A 71 -0.02 1.47 3.01
CA THR A 71 0.35 0.39 2.09
C THR A 71 0.99 0.96 0.83
N CYS A 72 0.41 1.99 0.20
CA CYS A 72 1.03 2.66 -0.96
C CYS A 72 2.40 3.28 -0.63
N VAL A 73 2.56 3.91 0.55
CA VAL A 73 3.85 4.45 1.00
C VAL A 73 4.86 3.32 1.21
N PHE A 74 4.43 2.17 1.70
CA PHE A 74 5.29 1.00 1.85
C PHE A 74 5.75 0.48 0.49
N VAL A 75 4.87 0.36 -0.50
CA VAL A 75 5.26 0.00 -1.87
C VAL A 75 6.28 1.00 -2.44
N ARG A 76 6.02 2.30 -2.27
CA ARG A 76 6.96 3.36 -2.64
C ARG A 76 8.32 3.22 -1.97
N PHE A 77 8.34 2.84 -0.70
CA PHE A 77 9.57 2.56 0.03
C PHE A 77 10.31 1.37 -0.57
N LEU A 78 9.61 0.27 -0.90
CA LEU A 78 10.25 -0.88 -1.55
C LEU A 78 10.85 -0.50 -2.91
N GLU A 79 10.13 0.28 -3.72
CA GLU A 79 10.60 0.79 -5.01
C GLU A 79 11.84 1.69 -4.85
N ASP A 80 11.81 2.65 -3.92
CA ASP A 80 12.91 3.59 -3.68
C ASP A 80 14.17 2.90 -3.15
N ASN A 81 14.01 1.80 -2.38
CA ASN A 81 15.11 1.01 -1.84
C ASN A 81 15.54 -0.14 -2.75
N GLN A 82 15.00 -0.23 -3.98
CA GLN A 82 15.33 -1.27 -4.95
C GLN A 82 15.11 -2.70 -4.41
N LEU A 83 14.08 -2.84 -3.57
CA LEU A 83 13.65 -4.13 -2.99
C LEU A 83 12.64 -4.86 -3.90
N LEU A 84 12.28 -4.26 -5.03
CA LEU A 84 11.44 -4.85 -6.06
C LEU A 84 12.23 -4.91 -7.36
N ASP A 85 12.04 -5.99 -8.12
CA ASP A 85 12.68 -6.17 -9.43
C ASP A 85 12.22 -5.10 -10.43
N GLU A 86 10.93 -4.75 -10.38
CA GLU A 86 10.29 -3.77 -11.25
C GLU A 86 9.41 -2.79 -10.45
N PRO A 87 9.26 -1.54 -10.93
CA PRO A 87 8.40 -0.56 -10.31
C PRO A 87 6.91 -0.91 -10.52
N LEU A 88 6.12 -0.79 -9.46
CA LEU A 88 4.71 -1.16 -9.41
C LEU A 88 3.77 0.05 -9.41
N LEU A 89 4.17 1.17 -8.80
CA LEU A 89 3.35 2.38 -8.70
C LEU A 89 3.95 3.54 -9.49
N ALA A 90 5.23 3.81 -9.28
CA ALA A 90 5.92 4.92 -9.95
C ALA A 90 7.43 4.71 -10.07
N GLY A 91 8.00 3.73 -9.34
CA GLY A 91 9.44 3.50 -9.27
C GLY A 91 10.30 4.64 -8.70
N PRO A 92 11.59 4.42 -8.43
CA PRO A 92 12.44 5.43 -7.77
C PRO A 92 12.48 6.76 -8.52
N VAL A 93 12.56 7.87 -7.79
CA VAL A 93 12.56 9.24 -8.38
C VAL A 93 13.75 9.44 -9.33
N GLU A 94 14.89 8.82 -9.04
CA GLU A 94 16.11 8.85 -9.86
C GLU A 94 16.79 7.47 -9.80
N ARG A 95 17.43 7.07 -10.91
CA ARG A 95 18.36 5.94 -10.94
C ARG A 95 19.64 6.36 -11.65
N ASP A 96 20.76 5.96 -11.09
CA ASP A 96 22.10 6.27 -11.63
C ASP A 96 22.39 5.55 -12.96
N ASP A 97 21.57 4.55 -13.32
CA ASP A 97 21.72 3.72 -14.52
C ASP A 97 21.05 4.30 -15.79
N GLY A 98 20.42 5.48 -15.68
CA GLY A 98 19.72 6.12 -16.80
C GLY A 98 18.37 5.50 -17.16
N SER A 99 17.84 4.59 -16.35
CA SER A 99 16.51 4.01 -16.58
C SER A 99 15.37 5.00 -16.24
N HIS A 100 14.18 4.75 -16.81
CA HIS A 100 12.98 5.57 -16.62
C HIS A 100 11.91 4.81 -15.82
N PRO A 101 12.09 4.65 -14.50
CA PRO A 101 11.24 3.81 -13.66
C PRO A 101 9.75 4.23 -13.65
N LEU A 102 9.47 5.54 -13.74
CA LEU A 102 8.10 6.04 -13.86
C LEU A 102 7.43 5.63 -15.17
N GLN A 103 8.19 5.57 -16.26
CA GLN A 103 7.66 5.11 -17.53
C GLN A 103 7.33 3.62 -17.48
N LEU A 104 8.21 2.81 -16.90
CA LEU A 104 7.98 1.37 -16.73
C LEU A 104 6.74 1.08 -15.85
N ALA A 105 6.55 1.84 -14.75
CA ALA A 105 5.34 1.72 -13.93
C ALA A 105 4.06 2.07 -14.71
N ARG A 106 4.11 3.10 -15.56
CA ARG A 106 2.97 3.47 -16.43
C ARG A 106 2.68 2.42 -17.49
N GLU A 107 3.72 1.83 -18.08
CA GLU A 107 3.58 0.74 -19.04
C GLU A 107 2.93 -0.49 -18.39
N ARG A 108 3.34 -0.84 -17.17
CA ARG A 108 2.69 -1.88 -16.36
C ARG A 108 1.22 -1.58 -16.10
N LEU A 109 0.90 -0.37 -15.66
CA LEU A 109 -0.48 0.05 -15.40
C LEU A 109 -1.33 -0.04 -16.68
N THR A 110 -0.77 0.38 -17.82
CA THR A 110 -1.42 0.30 -19.14
C THR A 110 -1.68 -1.15 -19.54
N ALA A 111 -0.69 -2.03 -19.35
CA ALA A 111 -0.84 -3.45 -19.63
C ALA A 111 -1.95 -4.08 -18.78
N TYR A 112 -1.99 -3.78 -17.47
CA TYR A 112 -3.03 -4.27 -16.58
C TYR A 112 -4.44 -3.86 -17.03
N PHE A 113 -4.66 -2.59 -17.37
CA PHE A 113 -5.99 -2.15 -17.83
C PHE A 113 -6.36 -2.65 -19.22
N ASN A 114 -5.38 -2.94 -20.08
CA ASN A 114 -5.64 -3.61 -21.34
C ASN A 114 -6.12 -5.06 -21.14
N GLU A 115 -5.56 -5.75 -20.15
CA GLU A 115 -5.95 -7.12 -19.78
C GLU A 115 -7.24 -7.16 -18.96
N HIS A 116 -7.52 -6.09 -18.19
CA HIS A 116 -8.69 -5.97 -17.34
C HIS A 116 -9.51 -4.68 -17.60
N PRO A 117 -10.23 -4.58 -18.73
CA PRO A 117 -10.88 -3.33 -19.16
C PRO A 117 -11.99 -2.82 -18.23
N THR A 118 -12.52 -3.67 -17.34
CA THR A 118 -13.58 -3.32 -16.38
C THR A 118 -13.05 -2.96 -15.00
N HIS A 119 -11.73 -3.08 -14.77
CA HIS A 119 -11.10 -2.76 -13.50
C HIS A 119 -10.84 -1.26 -13.38
N GLY A 120 -10.98 -0.73 -12.18
CA GLY A 120 -10.49 0.59 -11.81
C GLY A 120 -9.14 0.52 -11.08
N GLU A 121 -8.67 1.68 -10.63
CA GLU A 121 -7.41 1.81 -9.89
C GLU A 121 -7.42 1.03 -8.57
N ARG A 122 -8.60 0.89 -7.94
CA ARG A 122 -8.78 0.09 -6.72
C ARG A 122 -8.41 -1.37 -6.96
N GLU A 123 -8.93 -1.98 -8.01
CA GLU A 123 -8.66 -3.37 -8.35
C GLU A 123 -7.18 -3.56 -8.71
N TYR A 124 -6.57 -2.59 -9.40
CA TYR A 124 -5.13 -2.62 -9.65
C TYR A 124 -4.32 -2.67 -8.35
N LEU A 125 -4.63 -1.79 -7.39
CA LEU A 125 -3.95 -1.76 -6.10
C LEU A 125 -4.17 -3.06 -5.29
N LEU A 126 -5.38 -3.62 -5.31
CA LEU A 126 -5.63 -4.92 -4.65
C LEU A 126 -4.80 -6.03 -5.28
N SER A 127 -4.76 -6.14 -6.61
CA SER A 127 -3.94 -7.11 -7.32
C SER A 127 -2.46 -6.94 -6.95
N LEU A 128 -1.98 -5.70 -6.89
CA LEU A 128 -0.61 -5.39 -6.49
C LEU A 128 -0.32 -5.86 -5.06
N PHE A 129 -1.22 -5.60 -4.12
CA PHE A 129 -1.04 -6.01 -2.72
C PHE A 129 -1.04 -7.54 -2.56
N GLU A 130 -1.89 -8.24 -3.32
CA GLU A 130 -1.90 -9.70 -3.37
C GLU A 130 -0.62 -10.27 -3.97
N ASP A 131 -0.07 -9.63 -5.01
CA ASP A 131 1.21 -10.02 -5.61
C ASP A 131 2.37 -9.79 -4.63
N LEU A 132 2.38 -8.64 -3.95
CA LEU A 132 3.39 -8.32 -2.93
C LEU A 132 3.36 -9.32 -1.78
N ALA A 133 2.18 -9.67 -1.26
CA ALA A 133 2.05 -10.65 -0.18
C ALA A 133 2.63 -12.03 -0.54
N ARG A 134 2.82 -12.33 -1.83
CA ARG A 134 3.43 -13.56 -2.33
C ARG A 134 4.95 -13.46 -2.54
N GLN A 135 5.56 -12.27 -2.36
CA GLN A 135 6.98 -12.10 -2.61
C GLN A 135 7.87 -12.47 -1.40
N PRO A 136 8.97 -13.22 -1.61
CA PRO A 136 9.95 -13.56 -0.57
C PRO A 136 10.61 -12.35 0.12
N VAL A 137 10.55 -11.17 -0.51
CA VAL A 137 11.09 -9.92 0.03
C VAL A 137 10.37 -9.51 1.31
N LEU A 138 9.05 -9.74 1.40
CA LEU A 138 8.29 -9.48 2.62
C LEU A 138 8.72 -10.42 3.75
N ASP A 139 8.98 -11.69 3.43
CA ASP A 139 9.52 -12.64 4.42
C ASP A 139 10.88 -12.19 4.94
N ALA A 140 11.78 -11.75 4.05
CA ALA A 140 13.10 -11.25 4.43
C ALA A 140 13.05 -9.96 5.25
N LEU A 141 12.09 -9.07 4.97
CA LEU A 141 11.94 -7.79 5.68
C LEU A 141 11.24 -7.96 7.04
N LEU A 142 10.36 -8.95 7.18
CA LEU A 142 9.64 -9.26 8.42
C LEU A 142 10.38 -10.26 9.31
N ASP A 143 11.37 -10.98 8.79
CA ASP A 143 12.22 -11.84 9.60
C ASP A 143 13.02 -10.99 10.60
N ARG A 144 12.88 -11.32 11.90
CA ARG A 144 13.57 -10.64 13.01
C ARG A 144 15.09 -10.78 12.95
N SER A 145 15.61 -11.66 12.08
CA SER A 145 17.04 -11.84 11.83
C SER A 145 17.64 -10.85 10.82
N SER A 146 16.81 -10.08 10.09
CA SER A 146 17.21 -9.19 8.99
C SER A 146 17.99 -7.93 9.40
N GLY A 147 18.44 -7.86 10.65
CA GLY A 147 19.48 -6.95 11.10
C GLY A 147 20.86 -7.38 10.60
N THR A 148 21.11 -7.31 9.29
CA THR A 148 22.38 -6.99 8.63
C THR A 148 22.26 -7.30 7.14
N ALA A 149 22.22 -6.26 6.32
CA ALA A 149 22.45 -6.38 4.89
C ALA A 149 23.78 -7.10 4.66
N LYS A 150 23.70 -8.37 4.26
CA LYS A 150 24.85 -9.17 3.83
C LYS A 150 25.36 -8.51 2.55
N ARG A 151 26.35 -7.61 2.69
CA ARG A 151 27.10 -7.05 1.56
C ARG A 151 27.48 -8.20 0.64
N LYS A 152 27.22 -8.05 -0.66
CA LYS A 152 27.85 -8.82 -1.72
C LYS A 152 29.38 -8.74 -1.55
N SER A 153 29.96 -9.63 -0.75
CA SER A 153 31.27 -10.17 -1.03
C SER A 153 31.01 -11.34 -1.96
N ASP A 154 31.38 -11.19 -3.22
CA ASP A 154 32.11 -12.19 -3.98
C ASP A 154 32.03 -11.82 -5.46
N SER A 155 33.02 -11.04 -5.90
CA SER A 155 33.63 -11.11 -7.24
C SER A 155 34.83 -10.16 -7.29
N ILE A 156 35.86 -10.44 -6.49
CA ILE A 156 37.23 -10.12 -6.90
C ILE A 156 37.73 -11.42 -7.52
N HIS A 157 37.53 -11.55 -8.83
CA HIS A 157 38.24 -12.57 -9.58
C HIS A 157 39.73 -12.30 -9.47
N ALA A 158 40.40 -13.31 -8.94
CA ALA A 158 41.82 -13.59 -9.01
C ALA A 158 42.60 -12.78 -10.05
N VAL A 159 43.52 -12.00 -9.50
CA VAL A 159 44.89 -11.80 -9.98
C VAL A 159 45.34 -12.92 -10.92
N LYS A 160 45.74 -12.53 -12.12
CA LYS A 160 46.92 -13.10 -12.78
C LYS A 160 48.05 -12.08 -12.66
#